data_AF-A0AAP8N7D1-F1
#
_entry.id   AF-A0AAP8N7D1-F1
#
_cell.length_a   1.000
_cell.length_b   1.000
_cell.length_c   1.000
_cell.angle_alpha   90.00
_cell.angle_beta   90.00
_cell.angle_gamma   90.00
#
_symmetry.space_group_name_H-M   'P 1'
#
loop_
_entity.id
_entity.type
_entity.pdbx_description
1 polymer ?
#
loop_
_entity_poly.entity_id
_entity_poly.type
_entity_poly.pdbx_seq_one_letter_code
_entity_poly.pdbx_strand_id
1 'polypeptide(L)'
;HLFSDEGIPANYRQMRGSSVHSFKWVNEYGNTVYVKLRWVPKQGVKNLSMEEASGIQANDFNHASRDLFDSIENGDYPEWDLYVQVLNPADMDDFDFDP
;
A
#
# COMPACT_ATOMS: atom_id res chain seq x y z
N HIS A 1 -0.63 -1.78 13.43
CA HIS A 1 -1.14 -1.99 12.06
C HIS A 1 -2.17 -3.11 11.97
N LEU A 2 -1.84 -4.38 12.24
CA LEU A 2 -2.81 -5.47 12.02
C LEU A 2 -4.06 -5.41 12.91
N PHE A 3 -3.94 -5.04 14.19
CA PHE A 3 -5.08 -4.97 15.11
C PHE A 3 -5.72 -3.58 15.21
N SER A 4 -5.30 -2.64 14.36
CA SER A 4 -6.04 -1.40 14.10
C SER A 4 -6.93 -1.59 12.88
N ASP A 5 -7.79 -0.63 12.56
CA ASP A 5 -8.66 -0.70 11.38
C ASP A 5 -7.87 -0.88 10.06
N GLU A 6 -6.60 -0.44 9.99
CA GLU A 6 -5.72 -0.74 8.84
C GLU A 6 -5.55 -2.25 8.56
N GLY A 7 -5.85 -3.13 9.52
CA GLY A 7 -5.89 -4.58 9.32
C GLY A 7 -7.11 -5.09 8.56
N ILE A 8 -8.14 -4.25 8.36
CA ILE A 8 -9.35 -4.58 7.61
C ILE A 8 -9.61 -3.47 6.57
N PRO A 9 -8.86 -3.44 5.45
CA PRO A 9 -9.13 -2.51 4.36
C PRO A 9 -10.56 -2.68 3.81
N ALA A 10 -11.23 -1.59 3.48
CA ALA A 10 -12.61 -1.65 2.96
C ALA A 10 -12.72 -2.25 1.56
N ASN A 11 -11.69 -2.03 0.74
CA ASN A 11 -11.52 -2.61 -0.58
C ASN A 11 -10.06 -2.44 -1.02
N TYR A 12 -9.70 -2.99 -2.18
CA TYR A 12 -8.34 -2.89 -2.70
C TYR A 12 -7.99 -1.48 -3.17
N ARG A 13 -8.93 -0.78 -3.80
CA ARG A 13 -8.72 0.51 -4.46
C ARG A 13 -8.36 1.64 -3.49
N GLN A 14 -8.78 1.53 -2.24
CA GLN A 14 -8.52 2.48 -1.16
C GLN A 14 -7.45 1.98 -0.17
N MET A 15 -6.68 0.95 -0.55
CA MET A 15 -5.61 0.40 0.26
C MET A 15 -4.26 1.00 -0.14
N ARG A 16 -3.42 1.31 0.87
CA ARG A 16 -2.02 1.67 0.64
C ARG A 16 -1.20 0.42 0.29
N GLY A 17 -0.21 0.58 -0.57
CA GLY A 17 0.82 -0.43 -0.80
C GLY A 17 2.16 -0.01 -0.20
N SER A 18 2.94 -0.99 0.26
CA SER A 18 4.32 -0.82 0.71
C SER A 18 5.17 -1.97 0.21
N SER A 19 6.40 -1.69 -0.18
CA SER A 19 7.36 -2.72 -0.57
C SER A 19 7.81 -3.59 0.60
N VAL A 20 7.64 -3.08 1.83
CA VAL A 20 8.11 -3.64 3.11
C VAL A 20 9.64 -3.71 3.18
N HIS A 21 10.26 -4.47 2.29
CA HIS A 21 11.70 -4.60 2.17
C HIS A 21 12.35 -3.35 1.56
N SER A 22 13.63 -3.18 1.91
CA SER A 22 14.57 -2.26 1.27
C SER A 22 15.11 -2.90 -0.01
N PHE A 23 15.12 -2.15 -1.10
CA PHE A 23 15.68 -2.54 -2.40
C PHE A 23 16.91 -1.69 -2.71
N LYS A 24 17.70 -2.11 -3.70
CA LYS A 24 18.82 -1.33 -4.24
C LYS A 24 18.46 -0.82 -5.63
N TRP A 25 18.68 0.47 -5.86
CA TRP A 25 18.71 1.05 -7.20
C TRP A 25 20.15 1.37 -7.56
N VAL A 26 20.55 0.96 -8.77
CA VAL A 26 21.90 1.12 -9.30
C VAL A 26 21.80 1.89 -10.60
N ASN A 27 22.55 2.99 -10.72
CA ASN A 27 22.57 3.78 -11.95
C ASN A 27 23.63 3.28 -12.95
N GLU A 28 23.71 3.91 -14.12
CA GLU A 28 24.65 3.54 -15.18
C GLU A 28 26.14 3.61 -14.78
N TYR A 29 26.47 4.38 -13.72
CA TYR A 29 27.83 4.52 -13.19
C TYR A 29 28.16 3.51 -12.09
N GLY A 30 27.23 2.62 -11.74
CA GLY A 30 27.38 1.66 -10.64
C GLY A 30 27.12 2.23 -9.24
N ASN A 31 26.70 3.49 -9.14
CA ASN A 31 26.36 4.10 -7.86
C ASN A 31 25.03 3.52 -7.35
N THR A 32 25.00 3.19 -6.06
CA THR A 32 23.86 2.52 -5.43
C THR A 32 23.18 3.42 -4.40
N VAL A 33 21.85 3.39 -4.38
CA VAL A 33 21.02 3.91 -3.28
C VAL A 33 20.07 2.82 -2.79
N TYR A 34 19.69 2.88 -1.51
CA TYR A 34 18.65 2.02 -0.96
C TYR A 34 17.28 2.68 -1.09
N VAL A 35 16.25 1.91 -1.40
CA VAL A 35 14.91 2.44 -1.64
C VAL A 35 13.82 1.62 -0.96
N LYS A 36 12.78 2.31 -0.45
CA LYS A 36 11.48 1.72 -0.12
C LYS A 36 10.41 2.35 -0.99
N LEU A 37 9.50 1.51 -1.50
CA LEU A 37 8.45 1.92 -2.41
C LEU A 37 7.11 1.95 -1.67
N ARG A 38 6.30 2.98 -1.94
CA ARG A 38 4.96 3.14 -1.36
C ARG A 38 3.97 3.53 -2.44
N TRP A 39 2.81 2.88 -2.43
CA TRP A 39 1.69 3.16 -3.32
C TRP A 39 0.61 3.88 -2.53
N VAL A 40 0.28 5.10 -2.92
CA VAL A 40 -0.74 5.92 -2.26
C VAL A 40 -1.98 5.98 -3.17
N PRO A 41 -3.14 5.45 -2.74
CA PRO A 41 -4.35 5.44 -3.56
C PRO A 41 -4.87 6.86 -3.77
N LYS A 42 -5.21 7.22 -5.01
CA LYS A 42 -5.84 8.52 -5.30
C LYS A 42 -7.29 8.59 -4.81
N GLN A 43 -7.94 7.45 -4.62
CA GLN A 43 -9.30 7.29 -4.13
C GLN A 43 -9.41 7.48 -2.60
N GLY A 44 -8.32 7.88 -1.95
CA GLY A 44 -8.21 7.99 -0.50
C GLY A 44 -8.01 6.63 0.17
N VAL A 45 -7.92 6.66 1.50
CA VAL A 45 -7.75 5.45 2.32
C VAL A 45 -9.01 5.20 3.12
N LYS A 46 -9.52 3.97 3.06
CA LYS A 46 -10.71 3.55 3.81
C LYS A 46 -10.53 2.15 4.39
N ASN A 47 -10.82 2.05 5.66
CA ASN A 47 -10.79 0.81 6.44
C ASN A 47 -12.17 0.54 7.04
N LEU A 48 -12.38 -0.68 7.50
CA LEU A 48 -13.59 -1.11 8.18
C LEU A 48 -13.31 -1.31 9.66
N SER A 49 -14.26 -0.88 10.48
CA SER A 49 -14.39 -1.40 11.83
C SER A 49 -14.78 -2.88 11.81
N MET A 50 -14.56 -3.57 12.94
CA MET A 50 -14.96 -4.97 13.09
C MET A 50 -16.48 -5.17 12.92
N GLU A 51 -17.29 -4.19 13.33
CA GLU A 51 -18.75 -4.23 13.19
C GLU A 51 -19.18 -4.13 11.71
N GLU A 52 -18.62 -3.18 10.96
CA GLU A 52 -18.88 -3.04 9.52
C GLU A 52 -18.43 -4.28 8.75
N ALA A 53 -17.25 -4.82 9.08
CA ALA A 53 -16.71 -6.01 8.45
C ALA A 53 -17.61 -7.23 8.67
N SER A 54 -18.12 -7.42 9.89
CA SER A 54 -19.06 -8.48 10.24
C SER A 54 -20.38 -8.37 9.45
N GLY A 55 -20.93 -7.16 9.36
CA GLY A 55 -22.14 -6.89 8.58
C GLY A 55 -21.98 -7.16 7.09
N ILE A 56 -20.84 -6.80 6.51
CA ILE A 56 -20.51 -7.10 5.11
C ILE A 56 -20.35 -8.60 4.91
N GLN A 57 -19.56 -9.26 5.76
CA GLN A 57 -19.26 -10.69 5.64
C GLN A 57 -20.52 -11.57 5.66
N ALA A 58 -21.56 -11.16 6.40
CA ALA A 58 -22.84 -11.86 6.43
C ALA A 58 -23.59 -11.88 5.08
N ASN A 59 -23.30 -10.93 4.19
CA ASN A 59 -24.02 -10.73 2.93
C ASN A 59 -23.14 -10.94 1.68
N ASP A 60 -21.87 -10.55 1.74
CA ASP A 60 -20.95 -10.63 0.60
C ASP A 60 -19.49 -10.88 1.04
N PHE A 61 -19.08 -12.14 0.97
CA PHE A 61 -17.69 -12.54 1.20
C PHE A 61 -16.75 -12.19 0.03
N ASN A 62 -17.27 -11.66 -1.09
CA ASN A 62 -16.48 -11.25 -2.25
C ASN A 62 -16.43 -9.73 -2.45
N HIS A 63 -16.86 -8.94 -1.45
CA HIS A 63 -17.07 -7.49 -1.60
C HIS A 63 -15.88 -6.73 -2.19
N ALA A 64 -14.64 -7.02 -1.74
CA ALA A 64 -13.44 -6.30 -2.22
C ALA A 64 -13.08 -6.65 -3.69
N SER A 65 -13.26 -7.90 -4.09
CA SER A 65 -13.06 -8.34 -5.48
C SER A 65 -14.13 -7.76 -6.40
N ARG A 66 -15.39 -7.75 -5.95
CA ARG A 66 -16.51 -7.16 -6.68
C ARG A 66 -16.34 -5.66 -6.86
N ASP A 67 -15.98 -4.95 -5.78
CA ASP A 67 -15.70 -3.52 -5.81
C ASP A 67 -14.66 -3.16 -6.88
N LEU A 68 -13.56 -3.93 -6.98
CA LEU A 68 -12.54 -3.70 -8.00
C LEU A 68 -13.07 -3.99 -9.42
N PHE A 69 -13.76 -5.11 -9.61
CA PHE A 69 -14.33 -5.49 -10.91
C PHE A 69 -15.34 -4.44 -11.41
N ASP A 70 -16.34 -4.12 -10.59
CA ASP A 70 -17.41 -3.19 -10.94
C ASP A 70 -16.84 -1.79 -11.23
N SER A 71 -15.82 -1.35 -10.49
CA SER A 71 -15.18 -0.05 -10.73
C SER A 71 -14.49 0.00 -12.10
N ILE A 72 -13.78 -1.06 -12.49
CA ILE A 72 -13.13 -1.15 -13.80
C ILE A 72 -14.17 -1.23 -14.91
N GLU A 73 -15.24 -2.00 -14.72
CA GLU A 73 -16.34 -2.11 -15.69
C GLU A 73 -17.04 -0.77 -15.92
N ASN A 74 -17.20 0.04 -14.86
CA ASN A 74 -17.83 1.35 -14.92
C ASN A 74 -16.89 2.48 -15.42
N GLY A 75 -15.62 2.18 -15.70
CA GLY A 75 -14.62 3.17 -16.14
C GLY A 75 -13.99 3.98 -15.01
N ASP A 76 -14.30 3.65 -13.75
CA ASP A 76 -13.71 4.24 -12.55
C ASP A 76 -12.40 3.54 -12.19
N TYR A 77 -11.41 3.68 -13.09
CA TYR A 77 -10.13 2.99 -12.95
C TYR A 77 -9.38 3.42 -11.68
N PRO A 78 -8.95 2.46 -10.84
CA PRO A 78 -8.24 2.81 -9.64
C PRO A 78 -6.80 3.23 -9.94
N GLU A 79 -6.31 4.25 -9.23
CA GLU A 79 -4.98 4.82 -9.44
C GLU A 79 -4.20 4.89 -8.11
N TRP A 80 -2.88 4.73 -8.22
CA TRP A 80 -1.97 4.95 -7.11
C TRP A 80 -0.77 5.76 -7.57
N ASP A 81 -0.38 6.74 -6.77
CA ASP A 81 0.89 7.43 -6.93
C ASP A 81 2.00 6.61 -6.28
N LEU A 82 3.09 6.39 -7.03
CA LEU A 82 4.27 5.70 -6.54
C LEU A 82 5.24 6.71 -5.91
N TYR A 83 5.48 6.56 -4.62
CA TYR A 83 6.48 7.31 -3.86
C TYR A 83 7.69 6.43 -3.56
N VAL A 84 8.87 7.05 -3.62
CA VAL A 84 10.15 6.39 -3.33
C VAL A 84 10.82 7.14 -2.18
N GLN A 85 11.15 6.41 -1.12
CA GLN A 85 12.07 6.87 -0.09
C GLN A 85 13.47 6.43 -0.50
N VAL A 86 14.43 7.36 -0.54
CA VAL A 86 15.79 7.10 -0.99
C VAL A 86 16.74 7.31 0.19
N LEU A 87 17.64 6.36 0.42
CA LEU A 87 18.68 6.39 1.43
C LEU A 87 20.06 6.25 0.76
N ASN A 88 20.97 7.18 1.06
CA ASN A 88 22.37 7.08 0.63
C ASN A 88 23.09 6.06 1.53
N PRO A 89 23.91 5.14 0.97
CA PRO A 89 24.69 4.21 1.78
C PRO A 89 25.55 4.87 2.87
N ALA A 90 25.98 6.12 2.66
CA ALA A 90 26.77 6.86 3.65
C ALA A 90 25.99 7.20 4.94
N ASP A 91 24.66 7.25 4.86
CA ASP A 91 23.78 7.64 5.97
C ASP A 91 23.25 6.39 6.73
N MET A 92 23.66 5.16 6.38
CA MET A 92 23.12 3.94 6.99
C MET A 92 23.35 3.86 8.50
N ASP A 93 24.50 4.33 8.98
CA ASP A 93 24.89 4.22 10.39
C ASP A 93 24.28 5.33 11.27
N ASP A 94 23.53 6.27 10.67
CA ASP A 94 22.91 7.40 11.40
C ASP A 94 21.58 7.02 12.06
N PHE A 95 21.06 5.81 11.81
CA PHE A 95 19.78 5.33 12.34
C PHE A 95 19.97 4.46 13.58
N ASP A 96 18.99 4.48 14.48
CA ASP A 96 18.90 3.60 15.65
C ASP A 96 18.35 2.20 15.31
N PHE A 97 18.15 1.90 14.03
CA PHE A 97 17.71 0.62 13.47
C PHE A 97 18.49 0.28 12.19
N ASP A 98 18.44 -0.98 11.76
CA ASP A 98 19.01 -1.44 10.48
C ASP A 98 17.99 -1.20 9.34
N PRO A 99 18.26 -0.29 8.39
CA PRO A 99 17.25 0.26 7.49
C PRO A 99 16.76 -0.62 6.31
#